data_AF-A0A0C2CZ76-F1
#
_entry.id   AF-A0A0C2CZ76-F1
#
_cell.length_a   1.000
_cell.length_b   1.000
_cell.length_c   1.000
_cell.angle_alpha   90.00
_cell.angle_beta   90.00
_cell.angle_gamma   90.00
#
_symmetry.space_group_name_H-M   'P 1'
#
loop_
_entity.id
_entity.type
_entity.pdbx_description
1 polymer ?
#
loop_
_entity_poly.entity_id
_entity_poly.type
_entity_poly.pdbx_seq_one_letter_code
_entity_poly.pdbx_strand_id
1 'polypeptide(L)'
;MRVIAACQRDSWPGNVRELRNVLDRALALSPEAHSFDQLRISLPGEASREDDELLVRTLLPYAEAKQLLLDGFERRYLRDLLVRNDGNISAAGREAQLDRKHLRSLLRKHGLI
;
A
#
# COMPACT_ATOMS: atom_id res chain seq x y z
N MET A 1 -20.67 -20.63 -6.16
CA MET A 1 -21.64 -20.09 -5.17
C MET A 1 -21.02 -19.31 -4.00
N ARG A 2 -19.68 -19.35 -3.77
CA ARG A 2 -19.04 -18.68 -2.61
C ARG A 2 -18.77 -17.18 -2.78
N VAL A 3 -18.53 -16.70 -3.99
CA VAL A 3 -18.19 -15.29 -4.28
C VAL A 3 -19.37 -14.34 -4.07
N ILE A 4 -20.55 -14.69 -4.60
CA ILE A 4 -21.76 -13.87 -4.47
C ILE A 4 -22.19 -13.75 -2.99
N ALA A 5 -22.02 -14.82 -2.21
CA ALA A 5 -22.34 -14.84 -0.79
C ALA A 5 -21.42 -13.94 0.05
N ALA A 6 -20.15 -13.81 -0.34
CA ALA A 6 -19.22 -12.86 0.30
C ALA A 6 -19.62 -11.41 -0.01
N CYS A 7 -19.99 -11.11 -1.26
CA CYS A 7 -20.47 -9.77 -1.64
C CYS A 7 -21.82 -9.39 -1.02
N GLN A 8 -22.65 -10.35 -0.61
CA GLN A 8 -23.96 -10.07 0.00
C GLN A 8 -23.94 -9.92 1.53
N ARG A 9 -22.91 -10.44 2.21
CA ARG A 9 -22.84 -10.46 3.68
C ARG A 9 -22.19 -9.23 4.29
N ASP A 10 -21.24 -8.63 3.59
CA ASP A 10 -20.59 -7.42 4.06
C ASP A 10 -21.37 -6.21 3.56
N SER A 11 -21.94 -5.45 4.49
CA SER A 11 -22.55 -4.15 4.21
C SER A 11 -21.46 -3.22 3.70
N TRP A 12 -21.22 -3.18 2.39
CA TRP A 12 -20.29 -2.27 1.71
C TRP A 12 -20.66 -0.83 2.05
N PRO A 13 -19.98 -0.17 3.02
CA PRO A 13 -20.41 1.14 3.49
C PRO A 13 -20.12 2.22 2.43
N GLY A 14 -19.28 1.90 1.43
CA GLY A 14 -18.74 2.81 0.44
C GLY A 14 -18.97 2.42 -1.02
N ASN A 15 -20.21 2.22 -1.44
CA ASN A 15 -20.62 2.23 -2.87
C ASN A 15 -20.01 1.15 -3.80
N VAL A 16 -20.58 1.07 -5.02
CA VAL A 16 -20.14 0.29 -6.20
C VAL A 16 -18.64 0.43 -6.52
N ARG A 17 -17.97 1.48 -6.01
CA ARG A 17 -16.53 1.73 -6.19
C ARG A 17 -15.65 0.73 -5.46
N GLU A 18 -15.99 0.34 -4.23
CA GLU A 18 -15.21 -0.66 -3.49
C GLU A 18 -15.30 -2.03 -4.17
N LEU A 19 -16.49 -2.39 -4.64
CA LEU A 19 -16.71 -3.62 -5.41
C LEU A 19 -15.88 -3.63 -6.71
N ARG A 20 -15.85 -2.51 -7.43
CA ARG A 20 -15.04 -2.39 -8.65
C ARG A 20 -13.55 -2.57 -8.36
N ASN A 21 -13.02 -1.95 -7.31
CA ASN A 21 -11.61 -2.07 -6.96
C ASN A 21 -11.21 -3.50 -6.60
N VAL A 22 -12.09 -4.22 -5.90
CA VAL A 22 -11.90 -5.63 -5.56
C VAL A 22 -11.91 -6.51 -6.83
N LEU A 23 -12.80 -6.22 -7.78
CA LEU A 23 -12.88 -6.94 -9.06
C LEU A 23 -11.69 -6.64 -9.97
N ASP A 24 -11.27 -5.39 -10.09
CA ASP A 24 -10.09 -4.98 -10.87
C ASP A 24 -8.83 -5.69 -10.33
N ARG A 25 -8.70 -5.82 -9.00
CA ARG A 25 -7.62 -6.55 -8.35
C ARG A 25 -7.69 -8.06 -8.61
N ALA A 26 -8.88 -8.65 -8.55
CA ALA A 26 -9.06 -10.07 -8.80
C ALA A 26 -8.74 -10.46 -10.26
N LEU A 27 -9.06 -9.58 -11.21
CA LEU A 27 -8.69 -9.73 -12.62
C LEU A 27 -7.17 -9.61 -12.83
N ALA A 28 -6.53 -8.62 -12.19
CA ALA A 28 -5.08 -8.43 -12.27
C ALA A 28 -4.28 -9.61 -11.67
N LEU A 29 -4.80 -10.23 -10.60
CA LEU A 29 -4.18 -11.38 -9.93
C LEU A 29 -4.49 -12.73 -10.60
N SER A 30 -5.41 -12.76 -11.55
CA SER A 30 -5.82 -13.99 -12.24
C SER A 30 -5.97 -13.73 -13.74
N PRO A 31 -4.87 -13.39 -14.45
CA PRO A 31 -4.91 -13.05 -15.87
C PRO A 31 -5.38 -14.19 -16.77
N GLU A 32 -5.30 -15.45 -16.30
CA GLU A 32 -5.79 -16.65 -17.00
C GLU A 32 -7.22 -17.06 -16.57
N ALA A 33 -7.90 -16.28 -15.72
CA ALA A 33 -9.26 -16.59 -15.31
C ALA A 33 -10.24 -16.33 -16.45
N HIS A 34 -10.95 -17.37 -16.88
CA HIS A 34 -12.00 -17.29 -17.89
C HIS A 34 -13.41 -17.28 -17.28
N SER A 35 -13.51 -17.36 -15.95
CA SER A 35 -14.78 -17.39 -15.21
C SER A 35 -14.62 -16.81 -13.79
N PHE A 36 -15.71 -16.28 -13.24
CA PHE A 36 -15.71 -15.56 -11.95
C PHE A 36 -15.30 -16.41 -10.74
N ASP A 37 -15.51 -17.72 -10.79
CA ASP A 37 -15.12 -18.68 -9.76
C ASP A 37 -13.61 -18.97 -9.75
N GLN A 38 -12.89 -18.59 -10.81
CA GLN A 38 -11.43 -18.70 -10.92
C GLN A 38 -10.73 -17.43 -10.41
N LEU A 39 -11.46 -16.35 -10.15
CA LEU A 39 -10.92 -15.10 -9.65
C LEU A 39 -10.51 -15.24 -8.19
N ARG A 40 -9.23 -14.95 -7.91
CA ARG A 40 -8.75 -14.80 -6.53
C ARG A 40 -9.11 -13.42 -6.02
N ILE A 41 -10.17 -13.36 -5.23
CA ILE A 41 -10.66 -12.13 -4.62
C ILE A 41 -10.02 -11.99 -3.23
N SER A 42 -9.15 -10.99 -3.07
CA SER A 42 -8.75 -10.52 -1.74
C SER A 42 -9.76 -9.49 -1.26
N LEU A 43 -10.48 -9.82 -0.19
CA LEU A 43 -11.41 -8.90 0.44
C LEU A 43 -10.65 -7.81 1.22
N PRO A 44 -11.24 -6.60 1.38
CA PRO A 44 -10.63 -5.53 2.18
C PRO A 44 -10.46 -6.02 3.64
N GLY A 45 -9.22 -6.25 4.06
CA GLY A 45 -8.88 -6.80 5.38
C GLY A 45 -7.80 -7.87 5.35
N GLU A 46 -7.58 -8.53 4.20
CA GLU A 46 -6.50 -9.54 4.05
C GLU A 46 -5.22 -8.97 3.41
N ALA A 47 -5.31 -7.85 2.69
CA ALA A 47 -4.12 -7.11 2.27
C ALA A 47 -3.54 -6.39 3.50
N SER A 48 -2.30 -6.70 3.86
CA SER A 48 -1.56 -5.93 4.86
C SER A 48 -1.63 -4.45 4.49
N ARG A 49 -1.82 -3.58 5.49
CA ARG A 49 -1.86 -2.11 5.30
C ARG A 49 -0.64 -1.57 4.54
N GLU A 50 0.45 -2.34 4.51
CA GLU A 50 1.72 -2.04 3.85
C GLU A 50 1.64 -2.07 2.31
N ASP A 51 0.78 -2.92 1.73
CA ASP A 51 0.59 -2.96 0.27
C ASP A 51 -0.33 -1.82 -0.22
N ASP A 52 -1.17 -1.28 0.67
CA ASP A 52 -2.10 -0.20 0.37
C ASP A 52 -1.40 1.19 0.32
N GLU A 53 -0.28 1.34 1.05
CA GLU A 53 0.50 2.60 1.12
C GLU A 53 1.21 2.97 -0.19
N LEU A 54 1.47 1.99 -1.07
CA LEU A 54 2.16 2.22 -2.36
C LEU A 54 1.21 2.28 -3.57
N LEU A 55 -0.11 2.30 -3.35
CA LEU A 55 -1.07 2.33 -4.45
C LEU A 55 -1.15 3.71 -5.11
N VAL A 56 -1.01 3.73 -6.44
CA VAL A 56 -1.20 4.93 -7.24
C VAL A 56 -2.68 5.29 -7.30
N ARG A 57 -3.07 6.38 -6.64
CA ARG A 57 -4.44 6.89 -6.64
C ARG A 57 -4.72 7.74 -7.88
N THR A 58 -5.09 7.09 -8.97
CA THR A 58 -5.37 7.72 -10.28
C THR A 58 -6.58 8.66 -10.29
N LEU A 59 -7.41 8.61 -9.25
CA LEU A 59 -8.58 9.49 -9.08
C LEU A 59 -8.24 10.87 -8.50
N LEU A 60 -7.01 11.05 -7.98
CA LEU A 60 -6.54 12.34 -7.47
C LEU A 60 -5.83 13.13 -8.57
N PRO A 61 -5.76 14.47 -8.44
CA PRO A 61 -4.88 15.28 -9.27
C PRO A 61 -3.45 14.73 -9.24
N TYR A 62 -2.75 14.77 -10.39
CA TYR A 62 -1.42 14.18 -10.55
C TYR A 62 -0.43 14.57 -9.44
N ALA A 63 -0.44 15.84 -9.03
CA ALA A 63 0.44 16.34 -7.97
C ALA A 63 0.18 15.65 -6.62
N GLU A 64 -1.08 15.47 -6.25
CA GLU A 64 -1.48 14.81 -5.00
C GLU A 64 -1.24 13.30 -5.04
N ALA A 65 -1.59 12.66 -6.16
CA ALA A 65 -1.34 11.24 -6.38
C ALA A 65 0.16 10.92 -6.27
N LYS A 66 1.02 11.76 -6.86
CA LYS A 66 2.48 11.64 -6.76
C LYS A 66 2.97 11.83 -5.33
N GLN A 67 2.46 12.83 -4.60
CA GLN A 67 2.89 13.07 -3.22
C GLN A 67 2.54 11.91 -2.29
N LEU A 68 1.33 11.36 -2.41
CA LEU A 68 0.94 10.19 -1.61
C LEU A 68 1.81 8.96 -1.90
N LEU A 69 2.14 8.73 -3.17
CA LEU A 69 3.04 7.64 -3.56
C LEU A 69 4.44 7.83 -2.95
N LEU A 70 4.97 9.05 -3.02
CA LEU A 70 6.27 9.39 -2.44
C LEU A 70 6.26 9.24 -0.92
N ASP A 71 5.22 9.69 -0.24
CA ASP A 71 5.10 9.57 1.22
C ASP A 71 5.01 8.10 1.65
N GLY A 72 4.24 7.27 0.94
CA GLY A 72 4.17 5.82 1.20
C GLY A 72 5.51 5.13 0.96
N PHE A 73 6.19 5.48 -0.14
CA PHE A 73 7.54 5.00 -0.42
C PHE A 73 8.54 5.40 0.67
N GLU A 74 8.59 6.68 1.05
CA GLU A 74 9.49 7.20 2.07
C GLU A 74 9.26 6.48 3.41
N ARG A 75 8.01 6.35 3.85
CA ARG A 75 7.67 5.68 5.12
C ARG A 75 8.16 4.23 5.13
N ARG A 76 7.89 3.47 4.07
CA ARG A 76 8.32 2.07 3.96
C ARG A 76 9.84 1.95 3.92
N TYR A 77 10.49 2.71 3.03
CA TYR A 77 11.93 2.69 2.88
C TYR A 77 12.65 2.99 4.20
N LEU A 78 12.21 4.04 4.91
CA LEU A 78 12.80 4.44 6.18
C LEU A 78 12.58 3.41 7.29
N ARG A 79 11.41 2.77 7.34
CA ARG A 79 11.13 1.69 8.29
C ARG A 79 12.09 0.52 8.06
N ASP A 80 12.20 0.04 6.82
CA ASP A 80 13.07 -1.08 6.47
C ASP A 80 14.54 -0.73 6.72
N LEU A 81 14.95 0.50 6.40
CA LEU A 81 16.29 1.01 6.65
C LEU A 81 16.63 1.00 8.15
N LEU A 82 15.68 1.42 9.01
CA LEU A 82 15.87 1.36 10.46
C LEU A 82 15.96 -0.07 10.97
N VAL A 83 15.13 -0.99 10.47
CA VAL A 83 15.16 -2.41 10.85
C VAL A 83 16.50 -3.04 10.48
N ARG A 84 17.02 -2.80 9.27
CA ARG A 84 18.32 -3.33 8.82
C ARG A 84 19.51 -2.79 9.61
N ASN A 85 19.38 -1.63 10.23
CA ASN A 85 20.44 -0.94 10.97
C ASN A 85 20.21 -0.94 12.49
N ASP A 86 19.29 -1.76 13.01
CA ASP A 86 18.95 -1.83 14.44
C ASP A 86 18.65 -0.44 15.07
N GLY A 87 18.01 0.44 14.31
CA GLY A 87 17.69 1.81 14.73
C GLY A 87 18.88 2.78 14.76
N ASN A 88 20.07 2.36 14.31
CA ASN A 88 21.25 3.23 14.27
C ASN A 88 21.17 4.22 13.10
N ILE A 89 20.67 5.43 13.39
CA ILE A 89 20.50 6.53 12.41
C ILE A 89 21.81 6.86 11.66
N SER A 90 22.97 6.77 12.32
CA SER A 90 24.25 7.07 11.67
C SER A 90 24.68 5.99 10.68
N ALA A 91 24.40 4.72 10.98
CA ALA A 91 24.63 3.61 10.05
C ALA A 91 23.63 3.63 8.89
N ALA A 92 22.35 3.83 9.20
CA ALA A 92 21.28 4.01 8.23
C ALA A 92 21.56 5.16 7.25
N GLY A 93 22.07 6.30 7.73
CA GLY A 93 22.46 7.42 6.86
C GLY A 93 23.59 7.07 5.91
N ARG A 94 24.60 6.30 6.37
CA ARG A 94 25.68 5.82 5.52
C ARG A 94 25.19 4.82 4.47
N GLU A 95 24.31 3.90 4.82
CA GLU A 95 23.70 2.94 3.88
C GLU A 95 22.85 3.67 2.83
N ALA A 96 21.99 4.60 3.26
CA ALA A 96 21.12 5.36 2.37
C ALA A 96 21.84 6.51 1.63
N GLN A 97 23.13 6.73 1.90
CA GLN A 97 23.90 7.87 1.39
C GLN A 97 23.24 9.24 1.69
N LEU A 98 22.55 9.32 2.83
CA LEU A 98 21.89 10.52 3.32
C LEU A 98 22.66 11.08 4.50
N ASP A 99 22.78 12.41 4.57
CA ASP A 99 23.32 13.02 5.76
C ASP A 99 22.37 12.78 6.97
N ARG A 100 22.97 12.69 8.15
CA ARG A 100 22.24 12.38 9.39
C ARG A 100 21.10 13.36 9.68
N LYS A 101 21.27 14.65 9.35
CA LYS A 101 20.27 15.69 9.61
C LYS A 101 19.07 15.52 8.67
N HIS A 102 19.31 15.26 7.38
CA HIS A 102 18.27 14.99 6.40
C HIS A 102 17.49 13.71 6.74
N LEU A 103 18.19 12.62 7.02
CA LEU A 103 17.55 11.35 7.40
C LEU A 103 16.67 11.54 8.65
N ARG A 104 17.17 12.25 9.66
CA ARG A 104 16.41 12.52 10.89
C ARG A 104 15.19 13.43 10.66
N SER A 105 15.27 14.34 9.69
CA SER A 105 14.12 15.15 9.27
C SER A 105 13.04 14.29 8.60
N LEU A 106 13.44 13.38 7.70
CA LEU A 106 12.53 12.45 7.04
C LEU A 106 11.85 11.50 8.04
N LEU A 107 12.60 10.95 8.99
CA LEU A 107 12.05 10.08 10.03
C LEU A 107 11.01 10.80 10.90
N ARG A 108 11.25 12.07 11.25
CA ARG A 108 10.28 12.90 11.99
C ARG A 108 9.04 13.24 11.16
N LYS A 109 9.21 13.59 9.88
CA LYS A 109 8.10 13.83 8.95
C LYS A 109 7.13 12.64 8.92
N HIS A 110 7.67 11.42 9.00
CA HIS A 110 6.89 10.18 8.95
C HIS A 110 6.52 9.58 10.30
N GLY A 111 6.91 10.21 11.42
CA GLY A 111 6.57 9.75 12.78
C GLY A 111 7.25 8.46 13.21
N LEU A 112 8.47 8.20 12.69
CA LEU A 112 9.25 7.00 13.01
C LEU A 112 10.21 7.21 14.21
N ILE A 113 10.41 8.46 14.65
CA ILE A 113 11.22 8.87 15.81
C ILE A 113 10.68 10.15 16.46
#